data_AF-A0A8H7M2G3-F1
#
_entry.id   AF-A0A8H7M2G3-F1
#
_cell.length_a   1.000
_cell.length_b   1.000
_cell.length_c   1.000
_cell.angle_alpha   90.00
_cell.angle_beta   90.00
_cell.angle_gamma   90.00
#
_symmetry.space_group_name_H-M   'P 1'
#
loop_
_entity.id
_entity.type
_entity.pdbx_description
1 polymer ?
#
loop_
_entity_poly.entity_id
_entity_poly.type
_entity_poly.pdbx_seq_one_letter_code
_entity_poly.pdbx_strand_id
1 'polypeptide(L)'
;MRVPTLKAEEKQGKCDYCRRESQSLNSCSDCRKAWYCSNQCLESHWKTHRLYCLDPIELTTADRLALAAFTGSPPRDPDVLKDFGFLRAHVPSSRAYLFDIFRYIFNQGGIDPRVVHQFRLDGTLVHCIQTFYEAIPEASRGECYSWFLRNQHLLMPPPFNDISHEVLDDDALQHTLVVYWRSASDTPTEIKLRMQAWPKKSNRCFQIHSLLLRAGFRLSPDRPEWLQFGFCGCKSNAEETKLWAAYLKLVRTVTFDQFYHAYTKSSLPALFSAHGLPVTNNFVLDILATRLAGRNLSGISSNLR
;
A
#
# COMPACT_ATOMS: atom_id res chain seq x y z
N MET A 1 -27.57 45.19 -4.63
CA MET A 1 -27.26 45.34 -3.20
C MET A 1 -25.81 44.93 -2.99
N ARG A 2 -24.93 45.83 -2.52
CA ARG A 2 -23.53 45.46 -2.21
C ARG A 2 -23.55 44.65 -0.92
N VAL A 3 -23.10 43.41 -0.98
CA VAL A 3 -22.86 42.58 0.21
C VAL A 3 -21.88 43.36 1.10
N PRO A 4 -22.21 43.67 2.36
CA PRO A 4 -21.29 44.37 3.25
C PRO A 4 -20.04 43.51 3.41
N THR A 5 -18.91 44.01 2.91
CA THR A 5 -17.60 43.43 3.21
C THR A 5 -17.34 43.66 4.69
N LEU A 6 -17.64 42.65 5.52
CA LEU A 6 -17.32 42.69 6.95
C LEU A 6 -15.82 42.97 7.07
N LYS A 7 -15.47 44.07 7.75
CA LYS A 7 -14.07 44.43 8.00
C LYS A 7 -13.37 43.25 8.68
N ALA A 8 -12.18 42.91 8.19
CA ALA A 8 -11.33 41.93 8.84
C ALA A 8 -11.15 42.34 10.30
N GLU A 9 -11.39 41.41 11.23
CA GLU A 9 -11.11 41.66 12.64
C GLU A 9 -9.59 41.86 12.77
N GLU A 10 -9.19 42.94 13.43
CA GLU A 10 -7.80 43.29 13.71
C GLU A 10 -7.52 43.10 15.20
N LYS A 11 -6.42 42.42 15.55
CA LYS A 11 -5.99 42.26 16.93
C LYS A 11 -4.48 42.37 17.07
N GLN A 12 -4.03 42.73 18.28
CA GLN A 12 -2.62 42.67 18.67
C GLN A 12 -2.25 41.23 19.09
N GLY A 13 -1.03 40.80 18.79
CA GLY A 13 -0.55 39.48 19.22
C GLY A 13 0.58 38.94 18.36
N LYS A 14 0.80 37.62 18.42
CA LYS A 14 1.82 36.92 17.63
C LYS A 14 1.23 36.39 16.32
N CYS A 15 1.95 36.60 15.23
CA CYS A 15 1.60 36.02 13.93
C CYS A 15 1.73 34.49 13.97
N ASP A 16 0.73 33.76 13.46
CA ASP A 16 0.74 32.29 13.48
C ASP A 16 1.83 31.66 12.61
N TYR A 17 2.36 32.41 11.64
CA TYR A 17 3.47 31.98 10.80
C TYR A 17 4.84 32.39 11.37
N CYS A 18 5.17 33.69 11.33
CA CYS A 18 6.52 34.16 11.68
C CYS A 18 6.75 34.34 13.19
N ARG A 19 5.73 34.13 14.02
CA ARG A 19 5.76 34.24 15.49
C ARG A 19 6.15 35.61 16.06
N ARG A 20 6.41 36.61 15.20
CA ARG A 20 6.65 38.00 15.61
C ARG A 20 5.38 38.64 16.16
N GLU A 21 5.56 39.48 17.17
CA GLU A 21 4.51 40.32 17.71
C GLU A 21 4.18 41.43 16.70
N SER A 22 2.89 41.71 16.54
CA SER A 22 2.38 42.78 15.70
C SER A 22 1.24 43.50 16.42
N GLN A 23 1.19 44.82 16.23
CA GLN A 23 0.08 45.65 16.71
C GLN A 23 -1.16 45.53 15.82
N SER A 24 -1.02 44.98 14.61
CA SER A 24 -2.14 44.68 13.72
C SER A 24 -1.93 43.33 13.07
N LEU A 25 -2.78 42.37 13.43
CA LEU A 25 -2.89 41.07 12.77
C LEU A 25 -4.23 40.99 12.05
N ASN A 26 -4.19 40.52 10.82
CA ASN A 26 -5.37 40.20 10.03
C ASN A 26 -5.77 38.75 10.28
N SER A 27 -7.05 38.51 10.56
CA SER A 27 -7.61 37.17 10.59
C SER A 27 -7.69 36.57 9.18
N CYS A 28 -7.56 35.24 9.07
CA CYS A 28 -7.89 34.53 7.84
C CYS A 28 -9.35 34.82 7.46
N SER A 29 -9.58 35.22 6.21
CA SER A 29 -10.91 35.57 5.69
C SER A 29 -11.92 34.43 5.81
N ASP A 30 -11.45 33.20 5.66
CA ASP A 30 -12.30 32.03 5.47
C ASP A 30 -12.70 31.43 6.82
N CYS A 31 -11.71 31.09 7.66
CA CYS A 31 -11.98 30.43 8.94
C CYS A 31 -12.00 31.37 10.15
N ARG A 32 -11.38 32.56 10.06
CA ARG A 32 -11.15 33.51 11.18
C ARG A 32 -10.44 32.93 12.42
N LYS A 33 -9.86 31.74 12.31
CA LYS A 33 -9.20 31.02 13.41
C LYS A 33 -7.68 31.26 13.47
N ALA A 34 -7.08 31.79 12.40
CA ALA A 34 -5.65 32.09 12.33
C ALA A 34 -5.39 33.56 11.99
N TRP A 35 -4.25 34.08 12.41
CA TRP A 35 -3.94 35.51 12.45
C TRP A 35 -2.53 35.81 11.94
N TYR A 36 -2.42 36.79 11.04
CA TYR A 36 -1.20 37.05 10.27
C TYR A 36 -0.86 38.54 10.22
N CYS A 37 0.44 38.85 10.31
CA CYS A 37 0.91 40.24 10.15
C CYS A 37 0.87 40.72 8.69
N SER A 38 0.80 39.81 7.71
CA SER A 38 0.71 40.13 6.29
C SER A 38 0.12 38.96 5.49
N ASN A 39 -0.39 39.25 4.29
CA ASN A 39 -0.81 38.21 3.33
C ASN A 39 0.33 37.26 2.97
N GLN A 40 1.57 37.76 2.89
CA GLN A 40 2.74 36.92 2.66
C GLN A 40 2.93 35.86 3.76
N CYS A 41 2.66 36.20 5.03
CA CYS A 41 2.70 35.23 6.13
C CYS A 41 1.56 34.21 6.03
N LEU A 42 0.37 34.63 5.58
CA LEU A 42 -0.74 33.70 5.31
C LEU A 42 -0.38 32.73 4.18
N GLU A 43 0.09 33.24 3.03
CA GLU A 43 0.50 32.43 1.88
C GLU A 43 1.60 31.42 2.24
N SER A 44 2.59 31.86 3.01
CA SER A 44 3.69 31.00 3.45
C SER A 44 3.24 29.93 4.45
N HIS A 45 2.21 30.22 5.24
CA HIS A 45 1.60 29.25 6.17
C HIS A 45 0.56 28.37 5.50
N TRP A 46 0.09 28.71 4.29
CA TRP A 46 -1.07 28.09 3.67
C TRP A 46 -0.94 26.58 3.52
N LYS A 47 0.27 26.09 3.23
CA LYS A 47 0.56 24.65 3.08
C LYS A 47 0.15 23.79 4.29
N THR A 48 0.20 24.36 5.50
CA THR A 48 -0.26 23.69 6.73
C THR A 48 -1.60 24.25 7.21
N HIS A 49 -1.81 25.57 7.07
CA HIS A 49 -3.04 26.23 7.53
C HIS A 49 -4.30 25.68 6.88
N ARG A 50 -4.24 25.42 5.57
CA ARG A 50 -5.38 24.96 4.79
C ARG A 50 -5.99 23.67 5.34
N LEU A 51 -5.18 22.81 5.95
CA LEU A 51 -5.58 21.49 6.44
C LEU A 51 -6.61 21.56 7.58
N TYR A 52 -6.69 22.70 8.28
CA TYR A 52 -7.68 22.96 9.34
C TYR A 52 -8.51 24.22 9.08
N CYS A 53 -8.31 24.86 7.92
CA CYS A 53 -9.06 26.03 7.47
C CYS A 53 -10.22 25.62 6.55
N LEU A 54 -9.94 24.74 5.60
CA LEU A 54 -10.91 24.27 4.60
C LEU A 54 -11.85 23.20 5.16
N ASP A 55 -12.99 23.02 4.49
CA ASP A 55 -13.87 21.90 4.77
C ASP A 55 -13.19 20.58 4.37
N PRO A 56 -13.35 19.48 5.13
CA PRO A 56 -12.81 18.17 4.76
C PRO A 56 -13.10 17.73 3.32
N ILE A 57 -14.23 18.12 2.72
CA ILE A 57 -14.58 17.78 1.33
C ILE A 57 -13.69 18.49 0.29
N GLU A 58 -13.10 19.63 0.65
CA GLU A 58 -12.21 20.40 -0.21
C GLU A 58 -10.75 19.94 -0.11
N LEU A 59 -10.44 19.10 0.88
CA LEU A 59 -9.11 18.53 1.05
C LEU A 59 -8.86 17.40 0.06
N THR A 60 -7.71 17.44 -0.59
CA THR A 60 -7.26 16.33 -1.44
C THR A 60 -6.90 15.11 -0.59
N THR A 61 -6.76 13.94 -1.22
CA THR A 61 -6.27 12.75 -0.51
C THR A 61 -4.86 12.94 0.06
N ALA A 62 -4.02 13.77 -0.56
CA ALA A 62 -2.69 14.09 -0.01
C ALA A 62 -2.78 14.99 1.23
N ASP A 63 -3.71 15.96 1.25
CA ASP A 63 -3.96 16.82 2.42
C ASP A 63 -4.39 15.99 3.62
N ARG A 64 -5.31 15.04 3.41
CA ARG A 64 -5.79 14.13 4.47
C ARG A 64 -4.70 13.17 4.93
N LEU A 65 -3.81 12.74 4.03
CA LEU A 65 -2.62 11.98 4.40
C LEU A 65 -1.61 12.80 5.22
N ALA A 66 -1.43 14.08 4.88
CA ALA A 66 -0.56 14.98 5.63
C ALA A 66 -1.11 15.22 7.05
N LEU A 67 -2.43 15.40 7.21
CA LEU A 67 -3.07 15.45 8.52
C LEU A 67 -2.79 14.18 9.36
N ALA A 68 -2.90 13.00 8.74
CA ALA A 68 -2.56 11.73 9.39
C ALA A 68 -1.09 11.69 9.82
N ALA A 69 -0.17 12.13 8.95
CA ALA A 69 1.26 12.23 9.25
C ALA A 69 1.58 13.20 10.40
N PHE A 70 0.95 14.36 10.46
CA PHE A 70 1.15 15.35 11.53
C PHE A 70 0.58 14.88 12.88
N THR A 71 -0.52 14.15 12.86
CA THR A 71 -1.14 13.58 14.07
C THR A 71 -0.47 12.27 14.51
N GLY A 72 0.44 11.71 13.71
CA GLY A 72 1.12 10.45 13.99
C GLY A 72 0.20 9.23 13.94
N SER A 73 -1.02 9.39 13.42
CA SER A 73 -2.02 8.32 13.33
C SER A 73 -2.14 7.84 11.89
N PRO A 74 -2.10 6.53 11.62
CA PRO A 74 -2.27 6.02 10.26
C PRO A 74 -3.61 6.47 9.63
N PRO A 75 -3.65 6.73 8.32
CA PRO A 75 -4.87 7.16 7.64
C PRO A 75 -5.95 6.07 7.73
N ARG A 76 -7.21 6.49 7.85
CA ARG A 76 -8.40 5.61 7.82
C ARG A 76 -9.32 5.88 6.63
N ASP A 77 -9.08 6.98 5.94
CA ASP A 77 -9.86 7.44 4.80
C ASP A 77 -9.68 6.47 3.61
N PRO A 78 -10.78 5.89 3.08
CA PRO A 78 -10.72 4.90 2.01
C PRO A 78 -9.99 5.39 0.75
N ASP A 79 -10.20 6.65 0.36
CA ASP A 79 -9.58 7.22 -0.84
C ASP A 79 -8.09 7.42 -0.64
N VAL A 80 -7.67 7.88 0.56
CA VAL A 80 -6.25 7.98 0.92
C VAL A 80 -5.59 6.61 0.89
N LEU A 81 -6.27 5.60 1.46
CA LEU A 81 -5.75 4.25 1.50
C LEU A 81 -5.57 3.67 0.08
N LYS A 82 -6.52 3.96 -0.83
CA LYS A 82 -6.48 3.54 -2.24
C LYS A 82 -5.38 4.27 -3.02
N ASP A 83 -5.34 5.59 -2.93
CA ASP A 83 -4.47 6.46 -3.71
C ASP A 83 -3.00 6.23 -3.39
N PHE A 84 -2.69 6.15 -2.10
CA PHE A 84 -1.32 6.06 -1.61
C PHE A 84 -0.88 4.63 -1.32
N GLY A 85 -1.59 3.63 -1.84
CA GLY A 85 -1.12 2.24 -1.84
C GLY A 85 -1.22 1.49 -0.52
N PHE A 86 -1.84 2.07 0.51
CA PHE A 86 -2.08 1.38 1.78
C PHE A 86 -3.04 0.19 1.66
N LEU A 87 -4.01 0.27 0.73
CA LEU A 87 -4.85 -0.88 0.40
C LEU A 87 -4.02 -1.98 -0.26
N ARG A 88 -3.03 -1.62 -1.09
CA ARG A 88 -2.13 -2.58 -1.75
C ARG A 88 -1.09 -3.17 -0.77
N ALA A 89 -0.70 -2.42 0.25
CA ALA A 89 0.17 -2.87 1.34
C ALA A 89 -0.64 -3.67 2.38
N HIS A 90 -0.64 -5.01 2.29
CA HIS A 90 -1.48 -5.85 3.15
C HIS A 90 -0.81 -6.38 4.42
N VAL A 91 0.49 -6.16 4.59
CA VAL A 91 1.20 -6.51 5.85
C VAL A 91 1.22 -5.27 6.75
N PRO A 92 0.91 -5.39 8.05
CA PRO A 92 0.92 -4.25 8.97
C PRO A 92 2.26 -3.48 8.97
N SER A 93 3.39 -4.19 8.91
CA SER A 93 4.72 -3.59 8.79
C SER A 93 4.88 -2.80 7.48
N SER A 94 4.45 -3.35 6.35
CA SER A 94 4.47 -2.68 5.05
C SER A 94 3.60 -1.41 5.02
N ARG A 95 2.44 -1.41 5.71
CA ARG A 95 1.64 -0.19 5.90
C ARG A 95 2.36 0.85 6.75
N ALA A 96 3.04 0.40 7.81
CA ALA A 96 3.82 1.28 8.68
C ALA A 96 4.98 1.91 7.90
N TYR A 97 5.75 1.15 7.13
CA TYR A 97 6.83 1.69 6.29
C TYR A 97 6.33 2.72 5.28
N LEU A 98 5.20 2.43 4.61
CA LEU A 98 4.58 3.36 3.67
C LEU A 98 4.12 4.64 4.36
N PHE A 99 3.52 4.53 5.54
CA PHE A 99 3.13 5.67 6.35
C PHE A 99 4.34 6.49 6.78
N ASP A 100 5.43 5.85 7.21
CA ASP A 100 6.66 6.51 7.64
C ASP A 100 7.34 7.27 6.51
N ILE A 101 7.27 6.78 5.26
CA ILE A 101 7.76 7.51 4.08
C ILE A 101 7.04 8.84 3.91
N PHE A 102 5.71 8.80 3.86
CA PHE A 102 4.92 10.03 3.70
C PHE A 102 5.01 10.93 4.91
N ARG A 103 5.06 10.36 6.12
CA ARG A 103 5.27 11.11 7.36
C ARG A 103 6.60 11.85 7.35
N TYR A 104 7.67 11.23 6.87
CA TYR A 104 8.97 11.89 6.76
C TYR A 104 8.95 12.99 5.69
N ILE A 105 8.34 12.74 4.52
CA ILE A 105 8.16 13.73 3.44
C ILE A 105 7.44 14.99 3.94
N PHE A 106 6.35 14.83 4.71
CA PHE A 106 5.57 15.96 5.22
C PHE A 106 6.23 16.63 6.44
N ASN A 107 6.69 15.84 7.42
CA ASN A 107 7.17 16.39 8.70
C ASN A 107 8.61 16.91 8.61
N GLN A 108 9.50 16.18 7.93
CA GLN A 108 10.93 16.53 7.82
C GLN A 108 11.21 17.25 6.50
N GLY A 109 10.62 16.76 5.40
CA GLY A 109 10.77 17.40 4.09
C GLY A 109 10.02 18.71 3.95
N GLY A 110 8.95 18.92 4.73
CA GLY A 110 8.13 20.13 4.66
C GLY A 110 7.47 20.36 3.29
N ILE A 111 7.36 19.29 2.48
CA ILE A 111 6.78 19.31 1.14
C ILE A 111 5.28 19.61 1.26
N ASP A 112 4.80 20.51 0.41
CA ASP A 112 3.38 20.87 0.35
C ASP A 112 2.54 19.67 -0.11
N PRO A 113 1.48 19.28 0.63
CA PRO A 113 0.62 18.16 0.24
C PRO A 113 0.03 18.30 -1.16
N ARG A 114 -0.19 19.52 -1.65
CA ARG A 114 -0.67 19.79 -3.03
C ARG A 114 0.31 19.30 -4.08
N VAL A 115 1.61 19.44 -3.82
CA VAL A 115 2.67 18.95 -4.72
C VAL A 115 2.62 17.43 -4.78
N VAL A 116 2.51 16.76 -3.62
CA VAL A 116 2.37 15.30 -3.56
C VAL A 116 1.10 14.83 -4.26
N HIS A 117 -0.02 15.55 -4.12
CA HIS A 117 -1.25 15.26 -4.84
C HIS A 117 -1.06 15.34 -6.36
N GLN A 118 -0.33 16.35 -6.85
CA GLN A 118 -0.05 16.49 -8.28
C GLN A 118 0.77 15.31 -8.81
N PHE A 119 1.85 14.90 -8.12
CA PHE A 119 2.61 13.70 -8.48
C PHE A 119 1.75 12.43 -8.47
N ARG A 120 0.72 12.36 -7.62
CA ARG A 120 -0.26 11.27 -7.64
C ARG A 120 -1.13 11.29 -8.89
N LEU A 121 -1.66 12.45 -9.27
CA LEU A 121 -2.45 12.60 -10.49
C LEU A 121 -1.63 12.28 -11.75
N ASP A 122 -0.35 12.67 -11.75
CA ASP A 122 0.58 12.46 -12.86
C ASP A 122 1.12 11.02 -12.91
N GLY A 123 0.80 10.17 -11.93
CA GLY A 123 1.30 8.79 -11.84
C GLY A 123 2.81 8.70 -11.55
N THR A 124 3.41 9.77 -11.03
CA THR A 124 4.86 9.93 -10.82
C THR A 124 5.25 10.00 -9.33
N LEU A 125 4.40 9.48 -8.42
CA LEU A 125 4.69 9.41 -6.98
C LEU A 125 6.02 8.73 -6.64
N VAL A 126 6.36 7.65 -7.35
CA VAL A 126 7.63 6.94 -7.14
C VAL A 126 8.81 7.89 -7.35
N HIS A 127 8.77 8.68 -8.43
CA HIS A 127 9.80 9.66 -8.74
C HIS A 127 9.87 10.77 -7.68
N CYS A 128 8.71 11.25 -7.18
CA CYS A 128 8.67 12.23 -6.08
C CYS A 128 9.39 11.71 -4.83
N ILE A 129 9.11 10.46 -4.42
CA ILE A 129 9.72 9.86 -3.23
C ILE A 129 11.21 9.65 -3.44
N GLN A 130 11.63 9.14 -4.61
CA GLN A 130 13.04 8.95 -4.95
C GLN A 130 13.80 10.27 -4.91
N THR A 131 13.32 11.30 -5.59
CA THR A 131 13.95 12.63 -5.64
C THR A 131 14.18 13.19 -4.23
N PHE A 132 13.18 13.03 -3.36
CA PHE A 132 13.28 13.50 -1.98
C PHE A 132 14.31 12.71 -1.15
N TYR A 133 14.26 11.38 -1.18
CA TYR A 133 15.14 10.53 -0.38
C TYR A 133 16.58 10.47 -0.91
N GLU A 134 16.77 10.58 -2.22
CA GLU A 134 18.10 10.56 -2.84
C GLU A 134 18.92 11.82 -2.53
N ALA A 135 18.24 12.94 -2.24
CA ALA A 135 18.89 14.15 -1.73
C ALA A 135 19.46 13.99 -0.30
N ILE A 136 19.01 12.98 0.45
CA ILE A 136 19.50 12.65 1.79
C ILE A 136 20.75 11.75 1.64
N PRO A 137 21.81 11.95 2.46
CA PRO A 137 22.97 11.06 2.47
C PRO A 137 22.57 9.60 2.69
N GLU A 138 23.21 8.68 1.98
CA GLU A 138 22.83 7.25 1.94
C GLU A 138 22.70 6.62 3.33
N ALA A 139 23.63 6.92 4.23
CA ALA A 139 23.65 6.42 5.61
C ALA A 139 22.44 6.87 6.45
N SER A 140 21.70 7.90 6.01
CA SER A 140 20.59 8.51 6.74
C SER A 140 19.22 8.26 6.09
N ARG A 141 19.15 7.52 4.98
CA ARG A 141 17.88 7.22 4.28
C ARG A 141 16.99 6.21 5.02
N GLY A 142 17.60 5.40 5.89
CA GLY A 142 16.90 4.43 6.74
C GLY A 142 16.31 3.22 6.00
N GLU A 143 15.79 2.28 6.78
CA GLU A 143 15.24 1.01 6.26
C GLU A 143 13.95 1.20 5.47
N CYS A 144 13.15 2.23 5.81
CA CYS A 144 11.88 2.53 5.13
C CYS A 144 12.10 2.79 3.63
N TYR A 145 13.15 3.54 3.28
CA TYR A 145 13.47 3.84 1.89
C TYR A 145 13.98 2.59 1.15
N SER A 146 14.81 1.78 1.79
CA SER A 146 15.28 0.50 1.24
C SER A 146 14.11 -0.47 0.97
N TRP A 147 13.12 -0.50 1.87
CA TRP A 147 11.88 -1.23 1.66
C TRP A 147 11.10 -0.67 0.47
N PHE A 148 10.98 0.66 0.35
CA PHE A 148 10.26 1.28 -0.77
C PHE A 148 10.87 0.98 -2.13
N LEU A 149 12.19 0.98 -2.27
CA LEU A 149 12.85 0.62 -3.52
C LEU A 149 12.44 -0.78 -4.03
N ARG A 150 12.14 -1.70 -3.12
CA ARG A 150 11.65 -3.06 -3.45
C ARG A 150 10.14 -3.13 -3.67
N ASN A 151 9.40 -2.11 -3.24
CA ASN A 151 7.93 -2.10 -3.21
C ASN A 151 7.31 -0.91 -3.98
N GLN A 152 8.02 -0.35 -4.96
CA GLN A 152 7.56 0.78 -5.78
C GLN A 152 6.23 0.50 -6.50
N HIS A 153 5.97 -0.78 -6.81
CA HIS A 153 4.73 -1.25 -7.43
C HIS A 153 3.46 -0.91 -6.63
N LEU A 154 3.58 -0.62 -5.34
CA LEU A 154 2.47 -0.17 -4.49
C LEU A 154 2.02 1.26 -4.80
N LEU A 155 2.81 2.07 -5.50
CA LEU A 155 2.52 3.47 -5.79
C LEU A 155 2.43 3.77 -7.29
N MET A 156 2.69 2.77 -8.14
CA MET A 156 2.49 2.90 -9.58
C MET A 156 1.02 2.70 -9.94
N PRO A 157 0.53 3.33 -11.03
CA PRO A 157 -0.76 2.97 -11.61
C PRO A 157 -0.80 1.45 -11.85
N PRO A 158 -1.89 0.76 -11.50
CA PRO A 158 -1.99 -0.66 -11.78
C PRO A 158 -1.82 -0.89 -13.28
N PRO A 159 -1.05 -1.90 -13.72
CA PRO A 159 -0.78 -2.17 -15.13
C PRO A 159 -2.03 -2.59 -15.94
N PHE A 160 -3.17 -2.74 -15.26
CA PHE A 160 -4.46 -3.04 -15.84
C PHE A 160 -5.44 -1.96 -15.44
N ASN A 161 -6.33 -1.61 -16.37
CA ASN A 161 -7.46 -0.74 -16.09
C ASN A 161 -8.23 -1.34 -14.91
N ASP A 162 -8.21 -0.65 -13.77
CA ASP A 162 -8.82 -1.13 -12.55
C ASP A 162 -10.34 -1.03 -12.68
N ILE A 163 -10.95 -2.05 -13.28
CA ILE A 163 -12.39 -2.28 -13.25
C ILE A 163 -12.84 -2.84 -11.89
N SER A 164 -11.93 -2.98 -10.92
CA SER A 164 -12.25 -3.37 -9.54
C SER A 164 -12.75 -2.16 -8.76
N HIS A 165 -13.89 -1.62 -9.20
CA HIS A 165 -14.69 -0.74 -8.36
C HIS A 165 -15.48 -1.52 -7.29
N GLU A 166 -15.22 -2.82 -7.09
CA GLU A 166 -16.04 -3.64 -6.18
C GLU A 166 -15.30 -4.57 -5.20
N VAL A 167 -13.96 -4.71 -5.19
CA VAL A 167 -13.33 -5.70 -4.28
C VAL A 167 -12.20 -5.09 -3.47
N LEU A 168 -12.55 -4.17 -2.58
CA LEU A 168 -11.66 -3.65 -1.53
C LEU A 168 -12.02 -4.13 -0.13
N ASP A 169 -13.05 -4.96 0.02
CA ASP A 169 -13.49 -5.45 1.32
C ASP A 169 -13.87 -6.92 1.22
N ASP A 170 -13.29 -7.78 2.08
CA ASP A 170 -13.53 -9.22 2.33
C ASP A 170 -13.81 -10.21 1.14
N ASP A 171 -13.96 -9.75 -0.10
CA ASP A 171 -14.60 -10.51 -1.17
C ASP A 171 -13.63 -11.41 -1.93
N ALA A 172 -12.31 -11.17 -1.89
CA ALA A 172 -11.35 -12.17 -2.35
C ALA A 172 -11.36 -13.42 -1.44
N LEU A 173 -11.56 -13.22 -0.12
CA LEU A 173 -11.73 -14.32 0.83
C LEU A 173 -13.09 -14.97 0.56
N GLN A 174 -14.19 -14.21 0.48
CA GLN A 174 -15.53 -14.74 0.17
C GLN A 174 -15.57 -15.45 -1.19
N HIS A 175 -14.96 -14.95 -2.24
CA HIS A 175 -14.89 -15.58 -3.55
C HIS A 175 -14.04 -16.86 -3.50
N THR A 176 -12.91 -16.86 -2.79
CA THR A 176 -12.13 -18.10 -2.56
C THR A 176 -12.95 -19.10 -1.77
N LEU A 177 -13.73 -18.64 -0.79
CA LEU A 177 -14.61 -19.45 0.03
C LEU A 177 -15.83 -19.95 -0.75
N VAL A 178 -16.44 -19.17 -1.63
CA VAL A 178 -17.56 -19.59 -2.48
C VAL A 178 -17.10 -20.59 -3.54
N VAL A 179 -15.89 -20.40 -4.08
CA VAL A 179 -15.27 -21.33 -5.04
C VAL A 179 -14.91 -22.66 -4.39
N TYR A 180 -14.50 -22.67 -3.12
CA TYR A 180 -14.06 -23.90 -2.41
C TYR A 180 -15.10 -24.55 -1.49
N TRP A 181 -15.92 -23.74 -0.83
CA TRP A 181 -17.06 -24.11 0.01
C TRP A 181 -18.33 -23.71 -0.70
N ARG A 182 -18.76 -24.54 -1.65
CA ARG A 182 -19.95 -24.34 -2.49
C ARG A 182 -21.30 -24.38 -1.73
N SER A 183 -21.35 -23.93 -0.47
CA SER A 183 -22.58 -23.61 0.26
C SER A 183 -22.45 -22.22 0.88
N ALA A 184 -23.17 -21.25 0.32
CA ALA A 184 -23.19 -19.83 0.69
C ALA A 184 -23.76 -19.54 2.10
N SER A 185 -23.71 -20.49 3.03
CA SER A 185 -24.39 -20.46 4.33
C SER A 185 -23.47 -20.54 5.55
N ASP A 186 -22.15 -20.72 5.37
CA ASP A 186 -21.20 -20.70 6.48
C ASP A 186 -20.82 -19.26 6.86
N THR A 187 -20.86 -18.93 8.14
CA THR A 187 -20.45 -17.61 8.64
C THR A 187 -18.92 -17.43 8.59
N PRO A 188 -18.38 -16.20 8.44
CA PRO A 188 -16.93 -15.95 8.46
C PRO A 188 -16.20 -16.51 9.69
N THR A 189 -16.90 -16.66 10.81
CA THR A 189 -16.38 -17.22 12.06
C THR A 189 -16.23 -18.73 11.99
N GLU A 190 -17.19 -19.47 11.42
CA GLU A 190 -17.12 -20.92 11.21
C GLU A 190 -16.02 -21.28 10.22
N ILE A 191 -15.85 -20.45 9.19
CA ILE A 191 -14.79 -20.55 8.21
C ILE A 191 -13.42 -20.40 8.87
N LYS A 192 -13.23 -19.37 9.71
CA LYS A 192 -11.98 -19.17 10.47
C LYS A 192 -11.65 -20.35 11.39
N LEU A 193 -12.64 -20.91 12.07
CA LEU A 193 -12.46 -22.10 12.93
C LEU A 193 -12.04 -23.33 12.13
N ARG A 194 -12.64 -23.57 10.96
CA ARG A 194 -12.23 -24.66 10.07
C ARG A 194 -10.84 -24.45 9.47
N MET A 195 -10.48 -23.20 9.14
CA MET A 195 -9.13 -22.84 8.68
C MET A 195 -8.05 -23.09 9.74
N GLN A 196 -8.38 -23.00 11.03
CA GLN A 196 -7.47 -23.32 12.15
C GLN A 196 -7.28 -24.83 12.33
N ALA A 197 -8.29 -25.64 11.98
CA ALA A 197 -8.21 -27.10 12.02
C ALA A 197 -7.43 -27.70 10.84
N TRP A 198 -7.07 -26.91 9.83
CA TRP A 198 -6.37 -27.39 8.65
C TRP A 198 -4.88 -27.66 8.89
N PRO A 199 -4.30 -28.70 8.26
CA PRO A 199 -2.86 -28.86 8.19
C PRO A 199 -2.20 -27.59 7.65
N LYS A 200 -1.05 -27.19 8.22
CA LYS A 200 -0.32 -25.96 7.83
C LYS A 200 -0.11 -25.82 6.31
N LYS A 201 0.01 -26.93 5.59
CA LYS A 201 0.19 -26.97 4.13
C LYS A 201 -1.09 -26.60 3.36
N SER A 202 -2.26 -27.00 3.85
CA SER A 202 -3.56 -26.64 3.26
C SER A 202 -3.84 -25.16 3.44
N ASN A 203 -3.48 -24.61 4.60
CA ASN A 203 -3.60 -23.17 4.88
C ASN A 203 -2.74 -22.33 3.90
N ARG A 204 -1.51 -22.78 3.58
CA ARG A 204 -0.64 -22.10 2.60
C ARG A 204 -1.17 -22.14 1.17
N CYS A 205 -1.71 -23.28 0.73
CA CYS A 205 -2.34 -23.37 -0.60
C CYS A 205 -3.57 -22.46 -0.67
N PHE A 206 -4.38 -22.41 0.37
CA PHE A 206 -5.52 -21.51 0.44
C PHE A 206 -5.08 -20.04 0.42
N GLN A 207 -4.06 -19.69 1.20
CA GLN A 207 -3.50 -18.34 1.23
C GLN A 207 -3.08 -17.87 -0.16
N ILE A 208 -2.25 -18.64 -0.88
CA ILE A 208 -1.81 -18.20 -2.22
C ILE A 208 -2.98 -18.06 -3.20
N HIS A 209 -4.00 -18.91 -3.11
CA HIS A 209 -5.19 -18.79 -3.95
C HIS A 209 -5.98 -17.51 -3.68
N SER A 210 -6.22 -17.19 -2.40
CA SER A 210 -6.86 -15.93 -2.02
C SER A 210 -6.06 -14.71 -2.46
N LEU A 211 -4.73 -14.79 -2.46
CA LEU A 211 -3.87 -13.71 -2.95
C LEU A 211 -3.92 -13.59 -4.47
N LEU A 212 -3.91 -14.71 -5.20
CA LEU A 212 -3.96 -14.74 -6.67
C LEU A 212 -5.27 -14.16 -7.21
N LEU A 213 -6.40 -14.47 -6.56
CA LEU A 213 -7.72 -14.00 -6.99
C LEU A 213 -7.97 -12.53 -6.64
N ARG A 214 -7.09 -11.88 -5.87
CA ARG A 214 -7.22 -10.47 -5.51
C ARG A 214 -6.67 -9.58 -6.64
N ALA A 215 -7.54 -8.73 -7.19
CA ALA A 215 -7.17 -7.80 -8.24
C ALA A 215 -6.04 -6.85 -7.79
N GLY A 216 -5.07 -6.64 -8.68
CA GLY A 216 -3.94 -5.73 -8.44
C GLY A 216 -2.89 -6.22 -7.42
N PHE A 217 -3.06 -7.42 -6.84
CA PHE A 217 -2.11 -7.95 -5.87
C PHE A 217 -0.80 -8.40 -6.55
N ARG A 218 0.33 -8.04 -5.94
CA ARG A 218 1.65 -8.61 -6.20
C ARG A 218 2.19 -9.15 -4.90
N LEU A 219 2.75 -10.36 -4.95
CA LEU A 219 3.40 -10.95 -3.79
C LEU A 219 4.65 -10.13 -3.47
N SER A 220 4.95 -9.92 -2.18
CA SER A 220 6.14 -9.19 -1.75
C SER A 220 7.12 -10.15 -1.06
N PRO A 221 8.44 -9.90 -1.11
CA PRO A 221 9.45 -10.74 -0.48
C PRO A 221 9.33 -10.90 1.04
N ASP A 222 8.54 -10.04 1.70
CA ASP A 222 8.25 -10.12 3.14
C ASP A 222 7.33 -11.30 3.51
N ARG A 223 6.74 -11.97 2.51
CA ARG A 223 5.79 -13.05 2.72
C ARG A 223 6.43 -14.43 2.58
N PRO A 224 6.10 -15.40 3.45
CA PRO A 224 6.62 -16.77 3.33
C PRO A 224 6.23 -17.43 2.00
N GLU A 225 5.10 -17.05 1.41
CA GLU A 225 4.63 -17.51 0.11
C GLU A 225 5.59 -17.12 -1.03
N TRP A 226 6.34 -16.03 -0.88
CA TRP A 226 7.33 -15.58 -1.88
C TRP A 226 8.41 -16.64 -2.12
N LEU A 227 8.93 -17.19 -1.03
CA LEU A 227 9.88 -18.29 -1.09
C LEU A 227 9.20 -19.59 -1.50
N GLN A 228 8.06 -19.91 -0.88
CA GLN A 228 7.42 -21.22 -1.04
C GLN A 228 6.87 -21.50 -2.43
N PHE A 229 6.48 -20.46 -3.17
CA PHE A 229 5.96 -20.58 -4.54
C PHE A 229 6.97 -20.16 -5.60
N GLY A 230 8.23 -19.96 -5.20
CA GLY A 230 9.36 -19.78 -6.11
C GLY A 230 9.53 -18.38 -6.68
N PHE A 231 8.79 -17.37 -6.22
CA PHE A 231 8.92 -16.00 -6.71
C PHE A 231 10.31 -15.40 -6.46
N CYS A 232 11.00 -15.82 -5.40
CA CYS A 232 12.40 -15.44 -5.16
C CYS A 232 13.39 -15.91 -6.24
N GLY A 233 13.02 -16.89 -7.08
CA GLY A 233 13.84 -17.35 -8.20
C GLY A 233 13.71 -16.47 -9.45
N CYS A 234 12.76 -15.52 -9.47
CA CYS A 234 12.59 -14.58 -10.57
C CYS A 234 13.69 -13.50 -10.53
N LYS A 235 14.28 -13.23 -11.69
CA LYS A 235 15.40 -12.27 -11.83
C LYS A 235 14.93 -10.87 -12.24
N SER A 236 13.66 -10.72 -12.59
CA SER A 236 13.09 -9.45 -13.03
C SER A 236 11.59 -9.38 -12.73
N ASN A 237 11.07 -8.15 -12.61
CA ASN A 237 9.64 -7.88 -12.47
C ASN A 237 8.81 -8.49 -13.62
N ALA A 238 9.39 -8.62 -14.82
CA ALA A 238 8.73 -9.24 -15.97
C ALA A 238 8.56 -10.76 -15.77
N GLU A 239 9.57 -11.44 -15.23
CA GLU A 239 9.48 -12.86 -14.87
C GLU A 239 8.47 -13.10 -13.75
N GLU A 240 8.50 -12.28 -12.71
CA GLU A 240 7.51 -12.35 -11.61
C GLU A 240 6.09 -12.18 -12.11
N THR A 241 5.87 -11.22 -13.01
CA THR A 241 4.55 -10.97 -13.62
C THR A 241 4.08 -12.16 -14.44
N LYS A 242 4.97 -12.78 -15.22
CA LYS A 242 4.66 -13.99 -16.00
C LYS A 242 4.31 -15.17 -15.10
N LEU A 243 5.09 -15.39 -14.04
CA LEU A 243 4.84 -16.44 -13.06
C LEU A 243 3.51 -16.23 -12.34
N TRP A 244 3.23 -15.00 -11.92
CA TRP A 244 1.95 -14.61 -11.31
C TRP A 244 0.76 -14.89 -12.22
N ALA A 245 0.84 -14.46 -13.49
CA ALA A 245 -0.20 -14.71 -14.47
C ALA A 245 -0.42 -16.21 -14.73
N ALA A 246 0.66 -17.00 -14.77
CA ALA A 246 0.58 -18.45 -14.90
C ALA A 246 -0.14 -19.08 -13.70
N TYR A 247 0.23 -18.71 -12.47
CA TYR A 247 -0.47 -19.17 -11.28
C TYR A 247 -1.95 -18.78 -11.30
N LEU A 248 -2.28 -17.52 -11.63
CA LEU A 248 -3.66 -17.04 -11.69
C LEU A 248 -4.50 -17.82 -12.71
N LYS A 249 -3.94 -18.10 -13.89
CA LYS A 249 -4.61 -18.93 -14.90
C LYS A 249 -4.78 -20.36 -14.39
N LEU A 250 -3.76 -20.92 -13.75
CA LEU A 250 -3.82 -22.28 -13.22
C LEU A 250 -4.94 -22.41 -12.19
N VAL A 251 -4.98 -21.54 -11.18
CA VAL A 251 -5.97 -21.60 -10.10
C VAL A 251 -7.41 -21.36 -10.55
N ARG A 252 -7.60 -20.70 -11.69
CA ARG A 252 -8.92 -20.54 -12.33
C ARG A 252 -9.34 -21.76 -13.14
N THR A 253 -8.42 -22.66 -13.47
CA THR A 253 -8.67 -23.84 -14.31
C THR A 253 -8.69 -25.16 -13.55
N VAL A 254 -7.99 -25.27 -12.41
CA VAL A 254 -7.89 -26.49 -11.60
C VAL A 254 -8.70 -26.39 -10.32
N THR A 255 -9.12 -27.52 -9.75
CA THR A 255 -9.76 -27.53 -8.43
C THR A 255 -8.74 -27.30 -7.31
N PHE A 256 -9.20 -26.90 -6.12
CA PHE A 256 -8.33 -26.77 -4.95
C PHE A 256 -7.53 -28.03 -4.70
N ASP A 257 -8.22 -29.17 -4.69
CA ASP A 257 -7.63 -30.45 -4.33
C ASP A 257 -6.55 -30.85 -5.33
N GLN A 258 -6.76 -30.59 -6.63
CA GLN A 258 -5.75 -30.81 -7.65
C GLN A 258 -4.50 -29.96 -7.41
N PHE A 259 -4.67 -28.66 -7.12
CA PHE A 259 -3.54 -27.79 -6.80
C PHE A 259 -2.85 -28.20 -5.49
N TYR A 260 -3.62 -28.48 -4.44
CA TYR A 260 -3.13 -28.88 -3.12
C TYR A 260 -2.35 -30.20 -3.19
N HIS A 261 -2.88 -31.20 -3.92
CA HIS A 261 -2.18 -32.45 -4.17
C HIS A 261 -0.90 -32.24 -4.98
N ALA A 262 -0.94 -31.37 -6.00
CA ALA A 262 0.24 -31.05 -6.78
C ALA A 262 1.33 -30.39 -5.92
N TYR A 263 0.97 -29.42 -5.08
CA TYR A 263 1.87 -28.76 -4.14
C TYR A 263 2.45 -29.73 -3.10
N THR A 264 1.62 -30.56 -2.48
CA THR A 264 2.07 -31.52 -1.46
C THR A 264 2.99 -32.61 -2.00
N LYS A 265 2.82 -32.99 -3.27
CA LYS A 265 3.66 -33.97 -3.98
C LYS A 265 4.83 -33.34 -4.73
N SER A 266 5.07 -32.02 -4.61
CA SER A 266 6.11 -31.29 -5.36
C SER A 266 6.00 -31.47 -6.88
N SER A 267 4.77 -31.53 -7.38
CA SER A 267 4.41 -31.76 -8.79
C SER A 267 3.71 -30.56 -9.43
N LEU A 268 3.78 -29.37 -8.80
CA LEU A 268 3.31 -28.11 -9.40
C LEU A 268 3.90 -27.87 -10.80
N PRO A 269 5.20 -28.09 -11.07
CA PRO A 269 5.74 -27.92 -12.43
C PRO A 269 5.06 -28.81 -13.49
N ALA A 270 4.71 -30.04 -13.11
CA ALA A 270 3.99 -30.96 -13.99
C ALA A 270 2.56 -30.49 -14.23
N LEU A 271 1.90 -29.97 -13.18
CA LEU A 271 0.56 -29.39 -13.30
C LEU A 271 0.56 -28.13 -14.20
N PHE A 272 1.56 -27.27 -14.06
CA PHE A 272 1.78 -26.13 -14.96
C PHE A 272 1.93 -26.56 -16.42
N SER A 273 2.76 -27.57 -16.66
CA SER A 273 3.01 -28.08 -18.01
C SER A 273 1.76 -28.70 -18.63
N ALA A 274 0.97 -29.45 -17.85
CA ALA A 274 -0.28 -30.07 -18.31
C ALA A 274 -1.34 -29.04 -18.74
N HIS A 275 -1.29 -27.82 -18.19
CA HIS A 275 -2.19 -26.72 -18.55
C HIS A 275 -1.59 -25.75 -19.59
N GLY A 276 -0.50 -26.13 -20.26
CA GLY A 276 0.15 -25.32 -21.29
C GLY A 276 0.83 -24.07 -20.74
N LEU A 277 1.26 -24.09 -19.48
CA LEU A 277 1.90 -22.98 -18.78
C LEU A 277 3.28 -23.39 -18.25
N PRO A 278 4.20 -23.90 -19.08
CA PRO A 278 5.46 -24.43 -18.61
C PRO A 278 6.30 -23.34 -17.93
N VAL A 279 6.76 -23.63 -16.71
CA VAL A 279 7.72 -22.78 -15.99
C VAL A 279 9.12 -23.13 -16.52
N THR A 280 9.80 -22.16 -17.14
CA THR A 280 11.11 -22.38 -17.77
C THR A 280 12.30 -21.96 -16.90
N ASN A 281 12.04 -21.30 -15.77
CA ASN A 281 13.10 -20.86 -14.87
C ASN A 281 13.52 -22.01 -13.93
N ASN A 282 14.74 -22.50 -14.11
CA ASN A 282 15.30 -23.62 -13.36
C ASN A 282 15.33 -23.38 -11.84
N PHE A 283 15.59 -22.16 -11.38
CA PHE A 283 15.57 -21.85 -9.93
C PHE A 283 14.17 -21.97 -9.35
N VAL A 284 13.15 -21.50 -10.08
CA VAL A 284 11.75 -21.65 -9.69
C VAL A 284 11.38 -23.13 -9.67
N LEU A 285 11.77 -23.90 -10.69
CA LEU A 285 11.54 -25.34 -10.76
C LEU A 285 12.17 -26.08 -9.57
N ASP A 286 13.42 -25.76 -9.23
CA ASP A 286 14.14 -26.37 -8.11
C ASP A 286 13.45 -26.08 -6.78
N ILE A 287 12.99 -24.84 -6.56
CA ILE A 287 12.25 -24.46 -5.35
C ILE A 287 10.92 -25.20 -5.25
N LEU A 288 10.20 -25.32 -6.37
CA LEU A 288 8.91 -26.04 -6.41
C LEU A 288 9.08 -27.56 -6.29
N ALA A 289 10.22 -28.09 -6.71
CA ALA A 289 10.58 -29.50 -6.60
C ALA A 289 11.16 -29.87 -5.22
N THR A 290 11.78 -28.92 -4.51
CA THR A 290 12.34 -29.18 -3.17
C THR A 290 11.26 -29.16 -2.08
N ARG A 291 11.41 -30.06 -1.09
CA ARG A 291 10.52 -30.19 0.09
C ARG A 291 10.55 -28.99 1.05
N LEU A 292 10.96 -27.79 0.62
CA LEU A 292 11.10 -26.59 1.45
C LEU A 292 9.77 -26.18 2.11
N ALA A 293 8.63 -26.67 1.62
CA ALA A 293 7.31 -26.55 2.25
C ALA A 293 7.21 -27.15 3.68
N GLY A 294 8.24 -27.81 4.22
CA GLY A 294 8.19 -28.50 5.52
C GLY A 294 9.04 -27.94 6.67
N ARG A 295 10.00 -27.03 6.44
CA ARG A 295 10.85 -26.54 7.54
C ARG A 295 10.28 -25.24 8.12
N ASN A 296 10.13 -25.18 9.45
CA ASN A 296 9.89 -23.93 10.17
C ASN A 296 10.98 -22.93 9.76
N LEU A 297 10.60 -21.85 9.08
CA LEU A 297 11.50 -20.74 8.75
C LEU A 297 11.48 -19.70 9.88
N SER A 298 11.65 -20.15 11.11
CA SER A 298 11.95 -19.28 12.25
C SER A 298 13.45 -19.02 12.40
N GLY A 299 14.27 -19.37 11.40
CA GLY A 299 15.74 -19.35 11.55
C GLY A 299 16.57 -19.06 10.30
N ILE A 300 15.96 -18.65 9.18
CA ILE A 300 16.72 -18.30 7.97
C ILE A 300 16.44 -16.83 7.61
N SER A 301 16.85 -15.92 8.49
CA SER A 301 16.93 -14.48 8.21
C SER A 301 18.37 -13.96 8.28
N SER A 302 19.36 -14.82 8.50
CA SER A 302 20.71 -14.35 8.86
C SER A 302 21.78 -14.51 7.79
N ASN A 303 21.52 -15.14 6.64
CA ASN A 303 22.57 -15.30 5.62
C ASN A 303 22.00 -15.32 4.20
N LEU A 304 21.74 -14.15 3.65
CA LEU A 304 21.82 -13.83 2.22
C LEU A 304 22.10 -12.32 2.14
N ARG A 305 23.39 -11.97 2.15
CA ARG A 305 23.89 -10.64 1.78
C ARG A 305 23.90 -10.50 0.27
#